data_AF-A0A2V8TS48-F1
#
_entry.id   AF-A0A2V8TS48-F1
#
_cell.length_a   1.000
_cell.length_b   1.000
_cell.length_c   1.000
_cell.angle_alpha   90.00
_cell.angle_beta   90.00
_cell.angle_gamma   90.00
#
_symmetry.space_group_name_H-M   'P 1'
#
loop_
_entity.id
_entity.type
_entity.pdbx_description
1 polymer ?
#
loop_
_entity_poly.entity_id
_entity_poly.type
_entity_poly.pdbx_seq_one_letter_code
_entity_poly.pdbx_strand_id
1 'polypeptide(L)'
;MAFTGDQIRANRDYFEAKLGAEKQKADVVKKVKEKQGNFMLLDVRGRQAFEQGHIEGAWCAPMEELGALAASLPKDRELVTYCWNHT
;
A
#
# COMPACT_ATOMS: atom_id res chain seq x y z
N MET A 1 -10.96 -18.56 28.11
CA MET A 1 -10.95 -19.66 27.12
C MET A 1 -9.64 -19.57 26.36
N ALA A 2 -8.92 -20.69 26.18
CA ALA A 2 -7.68 -20.74 25.40
C ALA A 2 -7.99 -21.06 23.93
N PHE A 3 -7.19 -20.53 23.00
CA PHE A 3 -7.30 -20.86 21.58
C PHE A 3 -6.99 -22.35 21.34
N THR A 4 -7.71 -22.97 20.42
CA THR A 4 -7.41 -24.33 19.95
C THR A 4 -6.18 -24.32 19.03
N GLY A 5 -5.56 -25.49 18.82
CA GLY A 5 -4.44 -25.62 17.88
C GLY A 5 -4.79 -25.21 16.44
N ASP A 6 -6.02 -25.46 16.00
CA ASP A 6 -6.50 -25.03 14.69
C ASP A 6 -6.65 -23.51 14.59
N GLN A 7 -7.18 -22.88 15.64
CA GLN A 7 -7.31 -21.42 15.69
C GLN A 7 -5.94 -20.73 15.65
N ILE A 8 -4.94 -21.29 16.34
CA ILE A 8 -3.57 -20.75 16.32
C ILE A 8 -2.99 -20.81 14.91
N ARG A 9 -3.17 -21.93 14.18
CA ARG A 9 -2.71 -22.06 12.79
C ARG A 9 -3.41 -21.08 11.86
N ALA A 10 -4.73 -21.00 11.92
CA ALA A 10 -5.52 -20.10 11.09
C ALA A 10 -5.12 -18.63 11.30
N ASN A 11 -4.90 -18.22 12.56
CA ASN A 11 -4.46 -16.86 12.88
C ASN A 11 -3.07 -16.57 12.30
N ARG A 12 -2.12 -17.49 12.41
CA ARG A 12 -0.77 -17.32 11.85
C ARG A 12 -0.84 -17.10 10.33
N ASP A 13 -1.56 -17.97 9.64
CA ASP A 13 -1.64 -17.93 8.17
C ASP A 13 -2.32 -16.62 7.71
N TYR A 14 -3.34 -16.16 8.43
CA TYR A 14 -3.95 -14.85 8.21
C TYR A 14 -2.95 -13.69 8.41
N PHE A 15 -2.20 -13.68 9.51
CA PHE A 15 -1.24 -12.62 9.78
C PHE A 15 -0.08 -12.60 8.78
N GLU A 16 0.38 -13.77 8.33
CA GLU A 16 1.41 -13.87 7.29
C GLU A 16 0.91 -13.27 5.97
N ALA A 17 -0.30 -13.62 5.53
CA ALA A 17 -0.90 -13.04 4.34
C ALA A 17 -1.12 -11.52 4.48
N LYS A 18 -1.61 -11.07 5.64
CA LYS A 18 -1.84 -9.65 5.93
C LYS A 18 -0.53 -8.84 5.89
N LEU A 19 0.51 -9.32 6.57
CA LEU A 19 1.82 -8.66 6.63
C LEU A 19 2.55 -8.69 5.27
N GLY A 20 2.23 -9.66 4.41
CA GLY A 20 2.70 -9.69 3.03
C GLY A 20 2.01 -8.66 2.12
N ALA A 21 0.71 -8.42 2.35
CA ALA A 21 -0.11 -7.54 1.51
C ALA A 21 -0.12 -6.07 1.95
N GLU A 22 0.10 -5.78 3.23
CA GLU A 22 -0.02 -4.44 3.81
C GLU A 22 1.31 -3.90 4.32
N LYS A 23 1.46 -2.56 4.34
CA LYS A 23 2.61 -1.88 4.94
C LYS A 23 2.18 -0.97 6.07
N GLN A 24 2.99 -0.95 7.12
CA GLN A 24 2.82 0.02 8.20
C GLN A 24 3.09 1.43 7.67
N LYS A 25 2.21 2.37 8.01
CA LYS A 25 2.35 3.79 7.64
C LYS A 25 3.71 4.35 8.06
N ALA A 26 4.19 4.00 9.25
CA ALA A 26 5.48 4.48 9.76
C ALA A 26 6.64 4.07 8.84
N ASP A 27 6.63 2.83 8.34
CA ASP A 27 7.66 2.31 7.43
C ASP A 27 7.62 3.02 6.09
N VAL A 28 6.42 3.24 5.53
CA VAL A 28 6.26 3.97 4.27
C VAL A 28 6.73 5.41 4.41
N VAL A 29 6.33 6.11 5.49
CA VAL A 29 6.77 7.48 5.77
C VAL A 29 8.29 7.55 5.90
N LYS A 30 8.92 6.59 6.58
CA LYS A 30 10.37 6.51 6.70
C LYS A 30 11.03 6.32 5.32
N LYS A 31 10.57 5.36 4.53
CA LYS A 31 11.07 5.11 3.15
C LYS A 31 10.98 6.35 2.26
N VAL A 32 9.85 7.06 2.30
CA VAL A 32 9.65 8.32 1.55
C VAL A 32 10.65 9.39 2.00
N LYS A 33 10.75 9.64 3.31
CA LYS A 33 11.66 10.67 3.86
C LYS A 33 13.13 10.38 3.57
N GLU A 34 13.53 9.12 3.66
CA GLU A 34 14.91 8.70 3.46
C GLU A 34 15.26 8.51 1.98
N LYS A 35 14.26 8.59 1.07
CA LYS A 35 14.40 8.25 -0.36
C LYS A 35 15.04 6.88 -0.58
N GLN A 36 14.67 5.92 0.28
CA GLN A 36 15.25 4.59 0.32
C GLN A 36 14.25 3.51 -0.12
N GLY A 37 14.79 2.48 -0.76
CA GLY A 37 14.05 1.29 -1.18
C GLY A 37 13.59 1.36 -2.63
N ASN A 38 13.38 0.17 -3.21
CA ASN A 38 12.85 0.02 -4.55
C ASN A 38 11.32 -0.08 -4.47
N PHE A 39 10.65 1.06 -4.31
CA PHE A 39 9.20 1.14 -4.24
C PHE A 39 8.64 2.34 -4.99
N MET A 40 7.36 2.29 -5.33
CA MET A 40 6.58 3.35 -5.95
C MET A 40 5.33 3.59 -5.13
N LEU A 41 5.09 4.85 -4.75
CA LEU A 41 3.92 5.27 -4.01
C LEU A 41 2.83 5.70 -4.97
N LEU A 42 1.62 5.17 -4.80
CA LEU A 42 0.46 5.42 -5.64
C LEU A 42 -0.63 6.10 -4.83
N ASP A 43 -1.02 7.30 -5.26
CA ASP A 43 -2.19 7.99 -4.75
C ASP A 43 -3.41 7.53 -5.54
N VAL A 44 -4.27 6.73 -4.91
CA VAL A 44 -5.48 6.19 -5.57
C VAL A 44 -6.72 7.06 -5.35
N ARG A 45 -6.55 8.25 -4.76
CA ARG A 45 -7.61 9.26 -4.66
C ARG A 45 -7.89 9.87 -6.04
N GLY A 46 -8.94 10.69 -6.12
CA GLY A 46 -9.24 11.43 -7.34
C GLY A 46 -8.14 12.43 -7.71
N ARG A 47 -8.00 12.73 -9.01
CA ARG A 47 -6.98 13.65 -9.56
C ARG A 47 -7.01 15.02 -8.90
N GLN A 48 -8.19 15.57 -8.66
CA GLN A 48 -8.36 16.86 -7.99
C GLN A 48 -7.74 16.87 -6.58
N ALA A 49 -7.86 15.77 -5.84
CA ALA A 49 -7.27 15.65 -4.50
C ALA A 49 -5.74 15.57 -4.55
N PHE A 50 -5.21 14.87 -5.56
CA PHE A 50 -3.77 14.80 -5.81
C PHE A 50 -3.20 16.18 -6.13
N GLU A 51 -3.86 16.94 -7.02
CA GLU A 51 -3.46 18.30 -7.40
C GLU A 51 -3.52 19.29 -6.22
N GLN A 52 -4.49 19.14 -5.34
CA GLN A 52 -4.59 19.95 -4.10
C GLN A 52 -3.48 19.64 -3.09
N GLY A 53 -2.89 18.46 -3.16
CA GLY A 53 -1.77 18.06 -2.31
C GLY A 53 -1.64 16.55 -2.20
N HIS A 54 -0.42 16.05 -2.36
CA HIS A 54 -0.07 14.64 -2.29
C HIS A 54 1.29 14.44 -1.62
N ILE A 55 1.62 13.19 -1.29
CA ILE A 55 2.92 12.84 -0.72
C ILE A 55 3.99 13.01 -1.81
N GLU A 56 5.12 13.66 -1.49
CA GLU A 56 6.22 13.86 -2.44
C GLU A 56 6.67 12.52 -3.05
N GLY A 57 6.77 12.48 -4.38
CA GLY A 57 7.15 11.28 -5.13
C GLY A 57 6.00 10.28 -5.37
N ALA A 58 4.78 10.56 -4.90
CA ALA A 58 3.61 9.77 -5.24
C ALA A 58 3.20 9.97 -6.70
N TRP A 59 2.71 8.90 -7.32
CA TRP A 59 2.10 8.95 -8.65
C TRP A 59 0.58 8.93 -8.54
N CYS A 60 -0.09 9.78 -9.32
CA CYS A 60 -1.55 9.81 -9.37
C CYS A 60 -2.07 8.61 -10.17
N ALA A 61 -2.76 7.69 -9.49
CA ALA A 61 -3.38 6.52 -10.09
C ALA A 61 -4.77 6.29 -9.50
N PRO A 62 -5.77 7.16 -9.83
CA PRO A 62 -7.10 7.09 -9.26
C PRO A 62 -7.69 5.67 -9.37
N MET A 63 -8.41 5.23 -8.34
CA MET A 63 -8.96 3.86 -8.27
C MET A 63 -9.74 3.46 -9.55
N GLU A 64 -10.51 4.39 -10.12
CA GLU A 64 -11.30 4.18 -11.33
C GLU A 64 -10.45 3.92 -12.58
N GLU A 65 -9.22 4.44 -12.60
CA GLU A 65 -8.28 4.31 -13.71
C GLU A 65 -7.24 3.22 -13.47
N LEU A 66 -7.12 2.73 -12.23
CA LEU A 66 -6.06 1.82 -11.81
C LEU A 66 -6.03 0.52 -12.65
N GLY A 67 -7.20 0.00 -13.05
CA GLY A 67 -7.27 -1.17 -13.93
C GLY A 67 -6.60 -0.97 -15.29
N ALA A 68 -6.76 0.22 -15.88
CA ALA A 68 -6.11 0.57 -17.14
C ALA A 68 -4.61 0.89 -16.94
N LEU A 69 -4.26 1.52 -15.82
CA LEU A 69 -2.87 1.86 -15.47
C LEU A 69 -2.06 0.64 -15.01
N ALA A 70 -2.69 -0.42 -14.52
CA ALA A 70 -2.01 -1.59 -13.98
C ALA A 70 -1.02 -2.22 -14.97
N ALA A 71 -1.30 -2.15 -16.27
CA ALA A 71 -0.43 -2.67 -17.32
C ALA A 71 0.85 -1.84 -17.52
N SER A 72 0.83 -0.54 -17.20
CA SER A 72 1.99 0.35 -17.29
C SER A 72 2.79 0.45 -16.00
N LEU A 73 2.26 -0.08 -14.89
CA LEU A 73 2.96 -0.06 -13.61
C LEU A 73 4.20 -0.96 -13.63
N PRO A 74 5.30 -0.51 -13.01
CA PRO A 74 6.53 -1.28 -12.95
C PRO A 74 6.34 -2.58 -12.16
N LYS A 75 6.86 -3.68 -12.70
CA LYS A 75 6.83 -5.02 -12.07
C LYS A 75 8.09 -5.34 -11.29
N ASP A 76 9.11 -4.49 -11.39
CA ASP A 76 10.44 -4.66 -10.78
C ASP A 76 10.56 -4.02 -9.39
N ARG A 77 9.50 -3.36 -8.89
CA ARG A 77 9.51 -2.62 -7.62
C ARG A 77 8.21 -2.81 -6.84
N GLU A 78 8.28 -2.59 -5.54
CA GLU A 78 7.13 -2.68 -4.65
C GLU A 78 6.16 -1.52 -4.91
N LEU A 79 4.88 -1.83 -5.19
CA LEU A 79 3.84 -0.82 -5.35
C LEU A 79 3.10 -0.64 -4.02
N VAL A 80 3.01 0.60 -3.54
CA VAL A 80 2.32 0.94 -2.28
C VAL A 80 1.24 1.95 -2.58
N THR A 81 -0.03 1.60 -2.35
CA THR A 81 -1.18 2.49 -2.55
C THR A 81 -1.56 3.20 -1.25
N TYR A 82 -2.03 4.45 -1.34
CA TYR A 82 -2.70 5.13 -0.24
C TYR A 82 -3.96 5.86 -0.70
N CYS A 83 -4.91 6.02 0.23
CA CYS A 83 -6.19 6.70 0.01
C CYS A 83 -6.48 7.66 1.18
N TRP A 84 -7.68 8.24 1.21
CA TRP A 84 -8.17 9.09 2.31
C TRP A 84 -8.26 8.35 3.63
N ASN A 85 -8.69 7.08 3.59
CA ASN A 85 -9.10 6.37 4.77
C ASN A 85 -7.98 5.49 5.35
N HIS A 86 -8.05 5.36 6.68
CA HIS A 86 -7.04 4.78 7.54
C HIS A 86 -7.44 3.39 8.06
N THR A 87 -8.39 2.71 7.39
CA THR A 87 -9.00 1.47 7.88
C THR A 87 -7.98 0.34 7.95
#